data_AF-A0A4U2Z588-F1
#
_entry.id   AF-A0A4U2Z588-F1
#
_cell.length_a   1.000
_cell.length_b   1.000
_cell.length_c   1.000
_cell.angle_alpha   90.00
_cell.angle_beta   90.00
_cell.angle_gamma   90.00
#
_symmetry.space_group_name_H-M   'P 1'
#
loop_
_entity.id
_entity.type
_entity.pdbx_description
1 polymer ?
#
loop_
_entity_poly.entity_id
_entity_poly.type
_entity_poly.pdbx_seq_one_letter_code
_entity_poly.pdbx_strand_id
1 'polypeptide(L)' 'MSMNLKSLIGSAIKNRRKELKIAQADLQDYAEIGSTALSNLEQGKANISIDKLEKILEVLGLELVIKVKTKG' A
#
# COMPACT_ATOMS: atom_id res chain seq x y z
N MET A 1 3.55 6.20 18.85
CA MET A 1 2.91 5.23 17.94
C MET A 1 4.00 4.31 17.43
N SER A 2 4.03 3.04 17.81
CA SER A 2 5.00 2.09 17.23
C SER A 2 4.68 1.92 15.75
N MET A 3 5.64 2.24 14.87
CA MET A 3 5.50 1.95 13.44
C MET A 3 5.48 0.43 13.27
N ASN A 4 4.35 -0.09 12.81
CA ASN A 4 4.22 -1.49 12.40
C ASN A 4 4.24 -1.57 10.86
N LEU A 5 4.39 -2.79 10.35
CA LEU A 5 4.48 -3.05 8.91
C LEU A 5 3.27 -2.50 8.14
N LYS A 6 2.06 -2.56 8.71
CA LYS A 6 0.83 -2.08 8.07
C LYS A 6 0.84 -0.57 7.90
N SER A 7 1.22 0.18 8.93
CA SER A 7 1.35 1.64 8.87
C SER A 7 2.43 2.08 7.89
N LEU A 8 3.54 1.34 7.80
CA LEU A 8 4.62 1.61 6.85
C LEU A 8 4.14 1.45 5.40
N ILE A 9 3.58 0.29 5.08
CA ILE A 9 3.06 -0.01 3.73
C ILE A 9 1.96 0.99 3.36
N GLY A 10 0.99 1.21 4.25
CA GLY A 10 -0.12 2.14 4.02
C GLY A 10 0.34 3.56 3.72
N SER A 11 1.33 4.05 4.46
CA SER A 11 1.89 5.38 4.23
C SER A 11 2.66 5.47 2.91
N ALA A 12 3.44 4.44 2.57
CA ALA A 12 4.18 4.38 1.30
C ALA A 12 3.23 4.41 0.09
N ILE A 13 2.17 3.58 0.11
CA ILE A 13 1.13 3.55 -0.93
C ILE A 13 0.45 4.90 -1.06
N LYS A 14 0.02 5.50 0.06
CA LYS A 14 -0.66 6.79 0.08
C LYS A 14 0.21 7.91 -0.50
N ASN A 15 1.48 7.96 -0.08
CA ASN A 15 2.42 8.98 -0.54
C ASN A 15 2.69 8.83 -2.03
N ARG A 16 2.98 7.60 -2.49
CA ARG A 16 3.22 7.33 -3.90
C ARG A 16 2.02 7.68 -4.78
N ARG A 17 0.81 7.31 -4.36
CA ARG A 17 -0.42 7.66 -5.08
C ARG A 17 -0.56 9.18 -5.25
N LYS A 18 -0.26 9.95 -4.21
CA LYS A 18 -0.29 11.42 -4.25
C LYS A 18 0.80 12.00 -5.14
N GLU A 19 2.01 11.45 -5.14
CA GLU A 19 3.09 11.85 -6.06
C GLU A 19 2.67 11.69 -7.52
N LEU A 20 2.02 10.58 -7.85
CA LEU A 20 1.49 10.29 -9.18
C LEU A 20 0.18 11.02 -9.49
N LYS A 21 -0.37 11.79 -8.54
CA LYS A 21 -1.66 12.49 -8.64
C LYS A 21 -2.85 11.59 -9.00
N ILE A 22 -2.80 10.34 -8.56
CA ILE A 22 -3.85 9.33 -8.79
C ILE A 22 -4.95 9.50 -7.72
N ALA A 23 -6.23 9.53 -8.10
CA ALA A 23 -7.32 9.54 -7.13
C ALA A 23 -7.49 8.15 -6.49
N GLN A 24 -8.10 8.09 -5.30
CA GLN A 24 -8.38 6.78 -4.69
C GLN A 24 -9.32 5.93 -5.55
N ALA A 25 -10.27 6.55 -6.26
CA ALA A 25 -11.18 5.85 -7.17
C ALA A 25 -10.41 5.20 -8.33
N ASP A 26 -9.50 5.94 -8.96
CA ASP A 26 -8.67 5.39 -10.05
C ASP A 26 -7.86 4.17 -9.58
N LEU A 27 -7.23 4.25 -8.39
CA LEU A 27 -6.50 3.11 -7.83
C LEU A 27 -7.42 1.94 -7.47
N GLN A 28 -8.66 2.19 -7.05
CA GLN A 28 -9.66 1.14 -6.80
C GLN A 28 -9.96 0.37 -8.08
N ASP A 29 -10.14 1.09 -9.18
CA ASP A 29 -10.47 0.51 -10.48
C ASP A 29 -9.28 -0.28 -11.04
N TYR A 30 -8.07 0.29 -11.04
CA TYR A 30 -6.88 -0.38 -11.58
C TYR A 30 -6.41 -1.58 -10.74
N ALA A 31 -6.54 -1.52 -9.41
CA ALA A 31 -6.09 -2.59 -8.51
C ALA A 31 -7.22 -3.53 -8.05
N GLU A 32 -8.44 -3.36 -8.58
CA GLU A 32 -9.64 -4.14 -8.24
C GLU A 32 -9.88 -4.24 -6.72
N ILE A 33 -9.72 -3.12 -6.01
CA ILE A 33 -9.84 -3.04 -4.57
C ILE A 33 -11.04 -2.18 -4.16
N GLY A 34 -11.83 -2.66 -3.21
CA GLY A 34 -12.95 -1.88 -2.67
C GLY A 34 -12.49 -0.62 -1.92
N SER A 35 -13.32 0.43 -1.96
CA SER A 35 -12.98 1.74 -1.41
C SER A 35 -12.63 1.73 0.09
N THR A 36 -13.39 0.98 0.89
CA THR A 36 -13.13 0.80 2.31
C THR A 36 -11.79 0.10 2.56
N ALA A 37 -11.45 -0.89 1.74
CA ALA A 37 -10.20 -1.63 1.88
C ALA A 37 -9.00 -0.73 1.54
N LEU A 38 -9.07 0.04 0.46
CA LEU A 38 -8.01 1.00 0.10
C LEU A 38 -7.85 2.10 1.16
N SER A 39 -8.96 2.68 1.63
CA SER A 39 -8.91 3.72 2.67
C SER A 39 -8.33 3.21 3.99
N ASN A 40 -8.71 1.99 4.41
CA ASN A 40 -8.13 1.35 5.59
C ASN A 40 -6.67 0.97 5.38
N LEU A 41 -6.27 0.59 4.17
CA LEU A 41 -4.88 0.28 3.82
C LEU A 41 -4.01 1.53 3.97
N GLU A 42 -4.41 2.65 3.39
CA GLU A 42 -3.69 3.94 3.50
C GLU A 42 -3.61 4.48 4.95
N GLN A 43 -4.47 3.99 5.83
CA GLN A 43 -4.45 4.30 7.27
C GLN A 43 -3.67 3.26 8.10
N GLY A 44 -3.15 2.19 7.48
CA GLY A 44 -2.48 1.09 8.17
C GLY A 44 -3.41 0.17 8.99
N LYS A 45 -4.71 0.24 8.74
CA LYS A 45 -5.76 -0.52 9.44
C LYS A 45 -6.22 -1.77 8.68
N ALA A 46 -5.94 -1.86 7.38
CA ALA A 46 -6.42 -2.98 6.58
C ALA A 46 -5.64 -4.28 6.84
N ASN A 47 -6.32 -5.39 6.54
CA ASN A 47 -5.72 -6.70 6.36
C ASN A 47 -6.04 -7.17 4.93
N ILE A 48 -5.11 -6.96 4.01
CA ILE A 48 -5.27 -7.36 2.60
C ILE A 48 -4.40 -8.58 2.31
N SER A 49 -4.77 -9.38 1.30
CA SER A 49 -3.91 -10.45 0.79
C SER A 49 -2.68 -9.88 0.09
N ILE A 50 -1.64 -10.70 -0.05
CA ILE A 50 -0.42 -10.33 -0.78
C ILE A 50 -0.76 -10.08 -2.26
N ASP A 51 -1.60 -10.89 -2.88
CA ASP A 51 -2.00 -10.71 -4.30
C ASP A 51 -2.63 -9.32 -4.55
N LYS A 52 -3.43 -8.84 -3.59
CA LYS A 52 -4.02 -7.48 -3.68
C LYS A 52 -2.98 -6.40 -3.44
N LEU A 53 -2.03 -6.64 -2.54
CA LEU A 53 -0.92 -5.72 -2.30
C LEU A 53 -0.06 -5.61 -3.57
N GLU A 54 0.27 -6.72 -4.21
CA GLU A 54 1.06 -6.78 -5.44
C GLU A 54 0.43 -5.95 -6.57
N LYS A 55 -0.87 -6.14 -6.84
CA LYS A 55 -1.61 -5.31 -7.82
C LYS A 55 -1.50 -3.82 -7.53
N ILE A 56 -1.62 -3.42 -6.27
CA ILE A 56 -1.52 -2.00 -5.87
C ILE A 56 -0.09 -1.49 -6.10
N LEU A 57 0.92 -2.29 -5.76
CA LEU A 57 2.32 -1.91 -5.97
C LEU A 57 2.63 -1.78 -7.47
N GLU A 58 2.12 -2.68 -8.31
CA GLU A 58 2.27 -2.64 -9.77
C GLU A 58 1.68 -1.35 -10.37
N VAL A 59 0.43 -1.02 -10.03
CA VAL A 59 -0.24 0.21 -10.48
C VAL A 59 0.53 1.47 -10.06
N LEU A 60 1.15 1.45 -8.88
CA LEU A 60 1.88 2.59 -8.33
C LEU A 60 3.37 2.61 -8.72
N GLY A 61 3.85 1.61 -9.48
CA GLY A 61 5.25 1.44 -9.84
C GLY A 61 6.15 1.32 -8.60
N LEU A 62 5.71 0.56 -7.60
CA LEU A 62 6.43 0.26 -6.37
C LEU A 62 6.94 -1.18 -6.36
N GLU A 63 8.05 -1.39 -5.67
CA GLU A 63 8.64 -2.70 -5.44
C GLU A 63 8.75 -2.96 -3.93
N LEU A 64 8.37 -4.16 -3.49
CA LEU A 64 8.55 -4.60 -2.11
C LEU A 64 9.85 -5.39 -1.97
N VAL A 65 10.82 -4.85 -1.23
CA VAL A 65 12.11 -5.52 -1.00
C VAL A 65 12.18 -6.06 0.43
N ILE A 66 12.39 -7.37 0.56
CA ILE A 66 12.61 -8.05 1.84
C ILE A 66 14.11 -8.35 1.97
N LYS A 67 14.71 -7.95 3.09
CA LYS A 67 16.14 -8.16 3.37
C LYS A 67 16.32 -8.83 4.72
N VAL A 68 17.40 -9.59 4.87
CA VAL A 68 17.79 -10.19 6.15
C VAL A 68 18.01 -9.08 7.17
N LYS A 69 17.38 -9.19 8.34
CA LYS A 69 17.63 -8.29 9.45
C LYS A 69 19.02 -8.55 9.98
N THR A 70 19.98 -7.69 9.61
CA THR A 70 21.30 -7.70 10.22
C THR A 70 21.16 -7.31 11.69
N LYS A 71 21.56 -8.20 12.60
CA LYS A 71 21.80 -7.84 14.00
C LYS A 71 23.08 -6.99 14.00
N GLY A 72 22.93 -5.69 14.25
CA GLY A 72 24.03 -4.89 14.78
C GLY A 72 24.23 -5.22 16.24
#